data_AF-A0A1Q7SRZ6-F1
#
_entry.id   AF-A0A1Q7SRZ6-F1
#
_cell.length_a   1.000
_cell.length_b   1.000
_cell.length_c   1.000
_cell.angle_alpha   90.00
_cell.angle_beta   90.00
_cell.angle_gamma   90.00
#
_symmetry.space_group_name_H-M   'P 1'
#
loop_
_entity.id
_entity.type
_entity.pdbx_description
1 polymer ?
#
loop_
_entity_poly.entity_id
_entity_poly.type
_entity_poly.pdbx_seq_one_letter_code
_entity_poly.pdbx_strand_id
1 'polypeptide(L)'
;MDQEKSFLRWGGLAGILAGIFFILTIVTLVEFGPSTTATTPTQLVMNFPNVRTGLAVGNGFYFLVSVSLVGLALGLYRALRGTSPGPAVYGTVLYVLGLGVTFIEDTTQVAFDPISNLYHAPGATAADQATLALLWQATQGMLNEFDVAATLLLSTGLIVLGVAMIRTPAFGKIFGGLSVAFGAAQILGISLFSTNSAAYAPFALLAFLIFPALFGSKLYRMSKVA
;
A
#
# COMPACT_ATOMS: atom_id res chain seq x y z
N MET A 1 -26.48 -15.26 12.40
CA MET A 1 -26.51 -14.77 11.01
C MET A 1 -26.20 -13.28 10.93
N ASP A 2 -26.87 -12.41 11.69
CA ASP A 2 -26.70 -10.94 11.56
C ASP A 2 -25.28 -10.44 11.82
N GLN A 3 -24.58 -11.04 12.78
CA GLN A 3 -23.19 -10.70 13.05
C GLN A 3 -22.26 -11.06 11.89
N GLU A 4 -22.46 -12.22 11.24
CA GLU A 4 -21.67 -12.64 10.08
C GLU A 4 -21.92 -11.71 8.88
N LYS A 5 -23.19 -11.35 8.62
CA LYS A 5 -23.55 -10.34 7.61
C LYS A 5 -22.85 -9.02 7.87
N SER A 6 -22.84 -8.56 9.13
CA SER A 6 -22.20 -7.32 9.54
C SER A 6 -20.69 -7.33 9.25
N PHE A 7 -19.98 -8.40 9.62
CA PHE A 7 -18.54 -8.53 9.34
C PHE A 7 -18.23 -8.50 7.84
N LEU A 8 -18.99 -9.24 7.03
CA LEU A 8 -18.81 -9.24 5.56
C LEU A 8 -19.11 -7.86 4.96
N ARG A 9 -20.13 -7.17 5.46
CA ARG A 9 -20.50 -5.82 5.01
C ARG A 9 -19.38 -4.82 5.30
N TRP A 10 -18.87 -4.80 6.52
CA TRP A 10 -17.80 -3.88 6.92
C TRP A 10 -16.50 -4.16 6.18
N GLY A 11 -16.09 -5.43 6.05
CA GLY A 11 -14.91 -5.79 5.25
C GLY A 11 -15.08 -5.42 3.77
N GLY A 12 -16.29 -5.59 3.23
CA GLY A 12 -16.62 -5.19 1.86
C GLY A 12 -16.55 -3.68 1.62
N LEU A 13 -17.15 -2.89 2.52
CA LEU A 13 -17.08 -1.43 2.49
C LEU A 13 -15.65 -0.92 2.67
N ALA A 14 -14.87 -1.55 3.54
CA ALA A 14 -13.47 -1.20 3.74
C ALA A 14 -12.66 -1.40 2.45
N GLY A 15 -12.87 -2.50 1.72
CA GLY A 15 -12.23 -2.67 0.40
C GLY A 15 -12.63 -1.60 -0.62
N ILE A 16 -13.90 -1.20 -0.67
CA ILE A 16 -14.34 -0.13 -1.58
C ILE A 16 -13.70 1.22 -1.20
N LEU A 17 -13.67 1.53 0.10
CA LEU A 17 -13.05 2.75 0.62
C LEU A 17 -11.54 2.78 0.35
N ALA A 18 -10.83 1.65 0.49
CA ALA A 18 -9.42 1.56 0.15
C ALA A 18 -9.16 2.00 -1.30
N GLY A 19 -9.96 1.52 -2.26
CA GLY A 19 -9.84 1.95 -3.65
C GLY A 19 -10.10 3.45 -3.86
N ILE A 20 -11.08 4.02 -3.15
CA ILE A 20 -11.38 5.46 -3.22
C ILE A 20 -10.21 6.28 -2.66
N PHE A 21 -9.71 5.93 -1.47
CA PHE A 21 -8.57 6.62 -0.87
C PHE A 21 -7.30 6.48 -1.71
N PHE A 22 -7.11 5.35 -2.39
CA PHE A 22 -5.97 5.17 -3.27
C PHE A 22 -6.06 6.05 -4.53
N ILE A 23 -7.26 6.24 -5.09
CA ILE A 23 -7.47 7.23 -6.16
C ILE A 23 -7.12 8.64 -5.67
N LEU A 24 -7.57 9.03 -4.46
CA LEU A 24 -7.23 10.34 -3.87
C LEU A 24 -5.73 10.49 -3.62
N THR A 25 -5.05 9.42 -3.22
CA THR A 25 -3.59 9.37 -3.09
C THR A 25 -2.93 9.68 -4.43
N ILE A 26 -3.32 8.98 -5.50
CA ILE A 26 -2.76 9.18 -6.86
C ILE A 26 -3.01 10.63 -7.31
N VAL A 27 -4.25 11.12 -7.24
CA VAL A 27 -4.58 12.48 -7.68
C VAL A 27 -3.72 13.51 -6.94
N THR A 28 -3.62 13.37 -5.62
CA THR A 28 -2.83 14.29 -4.79
C THR A 28 -1.35 14.25 -5.13
N LEU A 29 -0.76 13.06 -5.30
CA LEU A 29 0.67 12.90 -5.57
C LEU A 29 1.05 13.26 -7.01
N VAL A 30 0.16 13.07 -7.98
CA VAL A 30 0.39 13.50 -9.37
C VAL A 30 0.33 15.03 -9.48
N GLU A 31 -0.60 15.68 -8.79
CA GLU A 31 -0.79 17.13 -8.88
C GLU A 31 0.17 17.92 -7.99
N PHE A 32 0.45 17.42 -6.77
CA PHE A 32 1.18 18.15 -5.74
C PHE A 32 2.46 17.45 -5.25
N GLY A 33 2.80 16.29 -5.82
CA GLY A 33 4.00 15.53 -5.47
C GLY A 33 5.27 16.03 -6.18
N PRO A 34 6.42 15.36 -5.94
CA PRO A 34 7.68 15.68 -6.58
C PRO A 34 7.55 15.61 -8.11
N SER A 35 8.03 16.65 -8.79
CA SER A 35 8.10 16.65 -10.25
C SER A 35 8.91 15.45 -10.76
N THR A 36 8.43 14.81 -11.81
CA THR A 36 9.18 13.75 -12.53
C THR A 36 10.49 14.25 -13.15
N THR A 37 10.72 15.57 -13.15
CA THR A 37 11.96 16.20 -13.63
C THR A 37 13.04 16.33 -12.56
N ALA A 38 12.72 16.17 -11.26
CA ALA A 38 13.71 16.16 -10.20
C ALA A 38 14.32 14.75 -10.08
N THR A 39 15.48 14.55 -10.72
CA THR A 39 16.12 13.22 -10.83
C THR A 39 17.31 13.04 -9.91
N THR A 40 17.80 14.11 -9.27
CA THR A 40 18.94 14.06 -8.35
C THR A 40 18.50 14.25 -6.90
N PRO A 41 19.20 13.65 -5.92
CA PRO A 41 18.93 13.87 -4.50
C PRO A 41 18.91 15.35 -4.12
N THR A 42 19.84 16.15 -4.65
CA THR A 42 19.90 17.60 -4.42
C THR A 42 18.62 18.31 -4.88
N GLN A 43 18.13 18.00 -6.09
CA GLN A 43 16.89 18.60 -6.60
C GLN A 43 15.67 18.18 -5.77
N LEU A 44 15.63 16.94 -5.28
CA LEU A 44 14.56 16.46 -4.42
C LEU A 44 14.50 17.21 -3.10
N VAL A 45 15.66 17.38 -2.42
CA VAL A 45 15.74 18.14 -1.17
C VAL A 45 15.36 19.61 -1.41
N MET A 46 15.92 20.22 -2.45
CA MET A 46 15.68 21.63 -2.78
C MET A 46 14.20 21.92 -3.10
N ASN A 47 13.51 20.97 -3.74
CA ASN A 47 12.11 21.14 -4.10
C ASN A 47 11.14 20.72 -2.98
N PHE A 48 11.62 20.01 -1.95
CA PHE A 48 10.74 19.46 -0.91
C PHE A 48 9.82 20.48 -0.25
N PRO A 49 10.24 21.71 0.11
CA PRO A 49 9.33 22.71 0.68
C PRO A 49 8.10 23.01 -0.19
N ASN A 50 8.23 22.93 -1.51
CA ASN A 50 7.14 23.21 -2.45
C ASN A 50 6.11 22.07 -2.52
N VAL A 51 6.55 20.83 -2.28
CA VAL A 51 5.72 19.61 -2.41
C VAL A 51 5.34 18.99 -1.07
N ARG A 52 5.90 19.51 0.04
CA ARG A 52 5.74 18.97 1.39
C ARG A 52 4.28 18.76 1.78
N THR A 53 3.43 19.76 1.55
CA THR A 53 2.01 19.68 1.91
C THR A 53 1.28 18.64 1.07
N GLY A 54 1.56 18.58 -0.24
CA GLY A 54 1.01 17.58 -1.14
C GLY A 54 1.38 16.16 -0.72
N LEU A 55 2.66 15.93 -0.39
CA LEU A 55 3.15 14.67 0.14
C LEU A 55 2.46 14.30 1.46
N ALA A 56 2.29 15.25 2.39
CA ALA A 56 1.63 14.98 3.67
C ALA A 56 0.17 14.56 3.50
N VAL A 57 -0.57 15.24 2.62
CA VAL A 57 -1.96 14.90 2.32
C VAL A 57 -2.05 13.56 1.57
N GLY A 58 -1.19 13.35 0.58
CA GLY A 58 -1.14 12.10 -0.19
C GLY A 58 -0.85 10.90 0.70
N ASN A 59 0.17 10.99 1.56
CA ASN A 59 0.48 9.94 2.52
C ASN A 59 -0.64 9.75 3.56
N GLY A 60 -1.34 10.81 3.95
CA GLY A 60 -2.53 10.71 4.81
C GLY A 60 -3.66 9.92 4.16
N PHE A 61 -3.88 10.06 2.85
CA PHE A 61 -4.82 9.20 2.13
C PHE A 61 -4.30 7.76 2.04
N TYR A 62 -3.00 7.57 1.81
CA TYR A 62 -2.40 6.24 1.75
C TYR A 62 -2.49 5.48 3.09
N PHE A 63 -2.37 6.19 4.21
CA PHE A 63 -2.70 5.66 5.54
C PHE A 63 -4.13 5.14 5.63
N LEU A 64 -5.09 5.91 5.12
CA LEU A 64 -6.49 5.49 5.09
C LEU A 64 -6.71 4.27 4.17
N VAL A 65 -5.93 4.14 3.09
CA VAL A 65 -5.89 2.91 2.27
C VAL A 65 -5.46 1.75 3.15
N SER A 66 -4.32 1.85 3.82
CA SER A 66 -3.75 0.79 4.65
C SER A 66 -4.70 0.36 5.77
N VAL A 67 -5.32 1.30 6.50
CA VAL A 67 -6.34 1.00 7.53
C VAL A 67 -7.55 0.28 6.92
N SER A 68 -8.02 0.74 5.76
CA SER A 68 -9.16 0.13 5.07
C SER A 68 -8.83 -1.29 4.57
N LEU A 69 -7.60 -1.52 4.14
CA LEU A 69 -7.12 -2.84 3.74
C LEU A 69 -7.02 -3.82 4.90
N VAL A 70 -6.70 -3.37 6.13
CA VAL A 70 -6.84 -4.20 7.33
C VAL A 70 -8.29 -4.68 7.49
N GLY A 71 -9.25 -3.76 7.35
CA GLY A 71 -10.68 -4.10 7.41
C GLY A 71 -11.09 -5.13 6.36
N LEU A 72 -10.62 -4.98 5.11
CA LEU A 72 -10.83 -5.94 4.03
C LEU A 72 -10.22 -7.32 4.37
N ALA A 73 -8.97 -7.35 4.84
CA ALA A 73 -8.27 -8.59 5.18
C ALA A 73 -8.98 -9.37 6.30
N LEU A 74 -9.50 -8.67 7.31
CA LEU A 74 -10.30 -9.27 8.37
C LEU A 74 -11.66 -9.77 7.84
N GLY A 75 -12.30 -9.05 6.92
CA GLY A 75 -13.51 -9.51 6.23
C GLY A 75 -13.27 -10.79 5.42
N LEU A 76 -12.17 -10.86 4.68
CA LEU A 76 -11.75 -12.04 3.94
C LEU A 76 -11.45 -13.21 4.88
N TYR A 77 -10.71 -12.99 5.97
CA TYR A 77 -10.48 -14.01 6.98
C TYR A 77 -11.81 -14.62 7.47
N ARG A 78 -12.78 -13.78 7.84
CA ARG A 78 -14.09 -14.24 8.32
C ARG A 78 -14.82 -15.07 7.27
N ALA A 79 -14.76 -14.67 6.01
CA ALA A 79 -15.41 -15.40 4.92
C ALA A 79 -14.73 -16.75 4.60
N LEU A 80 -13.43 -16.89 4.88
CA LEU A 80 -12.62 -18.04 4.45
C LEU A 80 -12.33 -19.05 5.57
N ARG A 81 -12.42 -18.64 6.85
CA ARG A 81 -12.05 -19.49 7.99
C ARG A 81 -12.84 -20.79 8.12
N GLY A 82 -14.08 -20.82 7.62
CA GLY A 82 -14.97 -21.99 7.73
C GLY A 82 -14.55 -23.16 6.83
N THR A 83 -13.83 -22.90 5.75
CA THR A 83 -13.44 -23.89 4.73
C THR A 83 -11.93 -24.13 4.69
N SER A 84 -11.13 -23.11 4.99
CA SER A 84 -9.67 -23.15 4.90
C SER A 84 -9.02 -22.36 6.03
N PRO A 85 -9.18 -22.79 7.30
CA PRO A 85 -8.76 -22.03 8.47
C PRO A 85 -7.26 -21.69 8.48
N GLY A 86 -6.39 -22.65 8.16
CA GLY A 86 -4.94 -22.43 8.12
C GLY A 86 -4.55 -21.33 7.12
N PRO A 87 -4.78 -21.52 5.80
CA PRO A 87 -4.48 -20.51 4.81
C PRO A 87 -5.17 -19.16 5.06
N ALA A 88 -6.41 -19.16 5.56
CA ALA A 88 -7.09 -17.92 5.92
C ALA A 88 -6.35 -17.14 7.01
N VAL A 89 -5.92 -17.79 8.10
CA VAL A 89 -5.16 -17.13 9.17
C VAL A 89 -3.80 -16.66 8.66
N TYR A 90 -3.00 -17.56 8.06
CA TYR A 90 -1.64 -17.22 7.61
C TYR A 90 -1.65 -16.10 6.57
N GLY A 91 -2.55 -16.18 5.59
CA GLY A 91 -2.67 -15.15 4.55
C GLY A 91 -3.05 -13.79 5.13
N THR A 92 -4.01 -13.75 6.06
CA THR A 92 -4.39 -12.50 6.74
C THR A 92 -3.27 -11.95 7.61
N VAL A 93 -2.55 -12.79 8.37
CA VAL A 93 -1.43 -12.33 9.21
C VAL A 93 -0.32 -11.71 8.34
N LEU A 94 0.10 -12.38 7.28
CA LEU A 94 1.13 -11.86 6.37
C LEU A 94 0.69 -10.56 5.71
N TYR A 95 -0.56 -10.49 5.26
CA TYR A 95 -1.10 -9.29 4.66
C TYR A 95 -1.14 -8.11 5.64
N VAL A 96 -1.63 -8.33 6.87
CA VAL A 96 -1.68 -7.28 7.91
C VAL A 96 -0.28 -6.87 8.37
N LEU A 97 0.67 -7.79 8.48
CA LEU A 97 2.06 -7.45 8.77
C LEU A 97 2.66 -6.58 7.67
N GLY A 98 2.41 -6.91 6.40
CA GLY A 98 2.82 -6.08 5.26
C GLY A 98 2.24 -4.66 5.34
N LEU A 99 0.95 -4.52 5.64
CA LEU A 99 0.32 -3.20 5.86
C LEU A 99 0.94 -2.45 7.04
N GLY A 100 1.29 -3.16 8.11
CA GLY A 100 1.99 -2.57 9.26
C GLY A 100 3.37 -2.04 8.91
N VAL A 101 4.07 -2.66 7.96
CA VAL A 101 5.33 -2.12 7.41
C VAL A 101 5.05 -0.90 6.53
N THR A 102 4.03 -0.94 5.68
CA THR A 102 3.61 0.21 4.85
C THR A 102 3.31 1.46 5.69
N PHE A 103 2.75 1.30 6.90
CA PHE A 103 2.50 2.43 7.82
C PHE A 103 3.76 3.25 8.16
N ILE A 104 4.96 2.66 8.08
CA ILE A 104 6.22 3.38 8.33
C ILE A 104 6.40 4.51 7.30
N GLU A 105 5.90 4.30 6.07
CA GLU A 105 6.04 5.24 4.97
C GLU A 105 4.90 6.24 4.86
N ASP A 106 3.77 5.99 5.51
CA ASP A 106 2.64 6.92 5.54
C ASP A 106 2.95 8.26 6.23
N THR A 107 4.14 8.41 6.82
CA THR A 107 4.57 9.62 7.54
C THR A 107 6.02 10.02 7.23
N THR A 108 6.46 9.87 5.96
CA THR A 108 7.84 10.19 5.55
C THR A 108 8.32 11.60 5.94
N GLN A 109 7.42 12.55 6.15
CA GLN A 109 7.72 13.92 6.59
C GLN A 109 8.52 13.95 7.91
N VAL A 110 8.30 12.98 8.80
CA VAL A 110 9.04 12.87 10.07
C VAL A 110 10.55 12.72 9.83
N ALA A 111 10.93 12.01 8.76
CA ALA A 111 12.32 11.81 8.39
C ALA A 111 12.87 12.96 7.52
N PHE A 112 12.05 13.51 6.62
CA PHE A 112 12.51 14.46 5.60
C PHE A 112 12.43 15.93 6.01
N ASP A 113 11.53 16.32 6.92
CA ASP A 113 11.43 17.70 7.42
C ASP A 113 12.75 18.18 8.06
N PRO A 114 13.40 17.41 8.97
CA PRO A 114 14.66 17.85 9.57
C PRO A 114 15.78 18.03 8.54
N ILE A 115 15.89 17.13 7.57
CA ILE A 115 16.90 17.19 6.51
C ILE A 115 16.68 18.44 5.65
N SER A 116 15.44 18.69 5.24
CA SER A 116 15.07 19.87 4.45
C SER A 116 15.34 21.17 5.22
N ASN A 117 14.99 21.23 6.51
CA ASN A 117 15.21 22.42 7.32
C ASN A 117 16.69 22.78 7.46
N LEU A 118 17.56 21.78 7.65
CA LEU A 118 19.01 21.99 7.68
C LEU A 118 19.56 22.42 6.32
N TYR A 119 19.00 21.89 5.22
CA TYR A 119 19.46 22.21 3.87
C TYR A 119 19.18 23.67 3.49
N HIS A 120 18.05 24.20 3.98
CA HIS A 120 17.61 25.57 3.74
C HIS A 120 17.97 26.54 4.87
N ALA A 121 18.73 26.09 5.87
CA ALA A 121 19.07 26.92 7.03
C ALA A 121 19.96 28.11 6.63
N PRO A 122 19.77 29.30 7.24
CA PRO A 122 20.70 30.41 7.07
C PRO A 122 22.12 29.99 7.46
N GLY A 123 23.08 30.17 6.55
CA GLY A 123 24.48 29.79 6.79
C GLY A 123 24.84 28.36 6.38
N ALA A 124 23.91 27.57 5.83
CA ALA A 124 24.24 26.29 5.22
C ALA A 124 25.24 26.49 4.06
N THR A 125 26.39 25.83 4.15
CA THR A 125 27.41 25.90 3.10
C THR A 125 27.10 24.91 1.97
N ALA A 126 27.78 25.05 0.83
CA ALA A 126 27.65 24.09 -0.27
C ALA A 126 28.06 22.66 0.16
N ALA A 127 29.01 22.53 1.08
CA ALA A 127 29.42 21.23 1.63
C ALA A 127 28.33 20.63 2.53
N ASP A 128 27.65 21.44 3.34
CA ASP A 128 26.52 21.00 4.17
C ASP A 128 25.36 20.52 3.29
N GLN A 129 25.02 21.30 2.26
CA GLN A 129 23.95 20.96 1.32
C GLN A 129 24.23 19.66 0.56
N ALA A 130 25.47 19.45 0.10
CA ALA A 130 25.87 18.20 -0.54
C ALA A 130 25.74 17.00 0.43
N THR A 131 26.14 17.19 1.70
CA THR A 131 26.02 16.16 2.73
C THR A 131 24.55 15.81 3.02
N LEU A 132 23.69 16.82 3.13
CA LEU A 132 22.26 16.63 3.39
C LEU A 132 21.55 15.96 2.20
N ALA A 133 21.98 16.21 0.96
CA ALA A 133 21.49 15.49 -0.20
C ALA A 133 21.84 13.99 -0.16
N LEU A 134 23.01 13.61 0.36
CA LEU A 134 23.38 12.21 0.57
C LEU A 134 22.56 11.57 1.70
N LEU A 135 22.34 12.28 2.80
CA LEU A 135 21.48 11.81 3.90
C LEU A 135 20.04 11.59 3.44
N TRP A 136 19.52 12.49 2.59
CA TRP A 136 18.23 12.34 1.94
C TRP A 136 18.17 11.06 1.10
N GLN A 137 19.17 10.82 0.24
CA GLN A 137 19.26 9.61 -0.57
C GLN A 137 19.30 8.33 0.29
N ALA A 138 20.13 8.32 1.33
CA ALA A 138 20.24 7.18 2.24
C ALA A 138 18.90 6.91 2.96
N THR A 139 18.22 7.96 3.41
CA THR A 139 16.90 7.86 4.07
C THR A 139 15.84 7.30 3.11
N GLN A 140 15.76 7.82 1.88
CA GLN A 140 14.87 7.25 0.86
C GLN A 140 15.20 5.79 0.55
N GLY A 141 16.49 5.43 0.47
CA GLY A 141 16.90 4.04 0.24
C GLY A 141 16.41 3.10 1.34
N MET A 142 16.49 3.51 2.60
CA MET A 142 15.95 2.72 3.72
C MET A 142 14.43 2.58 3.66
N LEU A 143 13.70 3.67 3.33
CA LEU A 143 12.26 3.62 3.15
C LEU A 143 11.90 2.66 2.02
N ASN A 144 12.48 2.82 0.82
CA ASN A 144 12.22 1.91 -0.31
C ASN A 144 12.43 0.42 0.04
N GLU A 145 13.37 0.08 0.92
CA GLU A 145 13.55 -1.30 1.38
C GLU A 145 12.40 -1.79 2.27
N PHE A 146 11.82 -0.92 3.12
CA PHE A 146 10.58 -1.22 3.84
C PHE A 146 9.42 -1.48 2.87
N ASP A 147 9.25 -0.67 1.83
CA ASP A 147 8.27 -0.90 0.78
C ASP A 147 8.45 -2.25 0.06
N VAL A 148 9.69 -2.66 -0.20
CA VAL A 148 10.01 -3.98 -0.77
C VAL A 148 9.56 -5.08 0.18
N ALA A 149 9.95 -4.99 1.46
CA ALA A 149 9.55 -5.96 2.47
C ALA A 149 8.02 -6.03 2.65
N ALA A 150 7.36 -4.87 2.72
CA ALA A 150 5.91 -4.76 2.79
C ALA A 150 5.24 -5.42 1.58
N THR A 151 5.72 -5.13 0.38
CA THR A 151 5.20 -5.69 -0.87
C THR A 151 5.32 -7.22 -0.86
N LEU A 152 6.46 -7.78 -0.46
CA LEU A 152 6.64 -9.23 -0.39
C LEU A 152 5.68 -9.89 0.61
N LEU A 153 5.50 -9.29 1.78
CA LEU A 153 4.55 -9.77 2.80
C LEU A 153 3.10 -9.70 2.31
N LEU A 154 2.68 -8.54 1.76
CA LEU A 154 1.35 -8.34 1.18
C LEU A 154 1.08 -9.36 0.08
N SER A 155 2.01 -9.52 -0.84
CA SER A 155 1.89 -10.42 -2.00
C SER A 155 1.78 -11.88 -1.57
N THR A 156 2.60 -12.29 -0.61
CA THR A 156 2.52 -13.64 -0.04
C THR A 156 1.18 -13.85 0.66
N GLY A 157 0.71 -12.86 1.42
CA GLY A 157 -0.62 -12.86 2.02
C GLY A 157 -1.74 -13.03 0.99
N LEU A 158 -1.69 -12.28 -0.12
CA LEU A 158 -2.64 -12.39 -1.23
C LEU A 158 -2.64 -13.78 -1.88
N ILE A 159 -1.47 -14.37 -2.09
CA ILE A 159 -1.35 -15.72 -2.65
C ILE A 159 -2.00 -16.74 -1.71
N VAL A 160 -1.67 -16.69 -0.42
CA VAL A 160 -2.19 -17.65 0.57
C VAL A 160 -3.71 -17.48 0.77
N LEU A 161 -4.22 -16.23 0.79
CA LEU A 161 -5.66 -15.96 0.78
C LEU A 161 -6.33 -16.48 -0.50
N GLY A 162 -5.67 -16.35 -1.65
CA GLY A 162 -6.14 -16.91 -2.91
C GLY A 162 -6.29 -18.42 -2.87
N VAL A 163 -5.33 -19.13 -2.27
CA VAL A 163 -5.42 -20.58 -2.05
C VAL A 163 -6.63 -20.94 -1.17
N ALA A 164 -6.91 -20.17 -0.12
CA ALA A 164 -8.10 -20.35 0.71
C ALA A 164 -9.41 -20.14 -0.07
N MET A 165 -9.44 -19.14 -0.96
CA MET A 165 -10.61 -18.81 -1.78
C MET A 165 -10.98 -19.93 -2.76
N ILE A 166 -10.00 -20.64 -3.33
CA ILE A 166 -10.25 -21.75 -4.26
C ILE A 166 -11.17 -22.82 -3.65
N ARG A 167 -11.01 -23.10 -2.36
CA ARG A 167 -11.79 -24.10 -1.62
C ARG A 167 -13.10 -23.57 -1.05
N THR A 168 -13.37 -22.27 -1.19
CA THR A 168 -14.55 -21.63 -0.61
C THR A 168 -15.60 -21.42 -1.68
N PRO A 169 -16.80 -22.05 -1.62
CA PRO A 169 -17.80 -21.99 -2.68
C PRO A 169 -18.21 -20.58 -3.09
N ALA A 170 -18.23 -19.64 -2.14
CA ALA A 170 -18.57 -18.25 -2.41
C ALA A 170 -17.56 -17.54 -3.33
N PHE A 171 -16.29 -17.94 -3.32
CA PHE A 171 -15.21 -17.36 -4.13
C PHE A 171 -14.83 -18.26 -5.30
N GLY A 172 -14.50 -19.52 -5.03
CA GLY A 172 -14.11 -20.51 -6.01
C GLY A 172 -12.80 -20.20 -6.74
N LYS A 173 -12.56 -20.94 -7.83
CA LYS A 173 -11.30 -20.90 -8.59
C LYS A 173 -11.00 -19.54 -9.22
N ILE A 174 -12.01 -18.79 -9.64
CA ILE A 174 -11.83 -17.50 -10.32
C ILE A 174 -11.24 -16.47 -9.36
N PHE A 175 -11.92 -16.20 -8.23
CA PHE A 175 -11.43 -15.23 -7.25
C PHE A 175 -10.13 -15.68 -6.59
N GLY A 176 -9.99 -16.98 -6.31
CA GLY A 176 -8.73 -17.51 -5.78
C GLY A 176 -7.57 -17.36 -6.76
N GLY A 177 -7.78 -17.69 -8.03
CA GLY A 177 -6.78 -17.52 -9.09
C GLY A 177 -6.38 -16.07 -9.32
N LEU A 178 -7.33 -15.13 -9.28
CA LEU A 178 -7.05 -13.69 -9.37
C LEU A 178 -6.18 -13.20 -8.20
N SER A 179 -6.50 -13.62 -6.97
CA SER A 179 -5.70 -13.23 -5.78
C SER A 179 -4.27 -13.77 -5.87
N VAL A 180 -4.10 -15.01 -6.31
CA VAL A 180 -2.77 -15.61 -6.56
C VAL A 180 -2.04 -14.85 -7.67
N ALA A 181 -2.71 -14.57 -8.79
CA ALA A 181 -2.11 -13.86 -9.92
C ALA A 181 -1.66 -12.45 -9.54
N PHE A 182 -2.46 -11.72 -8.75
CA PHE A 182 -2.09 -10.38 -8.27
C PHE A 182 -0.88 -10.44 -7.35
N GLY A 183 -0.85 -11.35 -6.37
CA GLY A 183 0.32 -11.49 -5.50
C GLY A 183 1.58 -11.91 -6.27
N ALA A 184 1.47 -12.84 -7.23
CA ALA A 184 2.60 -13.22 -8.07
C ALA A 184 3.09 -12.07 -8.96
N ALA A 185 2.16 -11.29 -9.53
CA ALA A 185 2.48 -10.11 -10.32
C ALA A 185 3.22 -9.06 -9.46
N GLN A 186 2.80 -8.84 -8.21
CA GLN A 186 3.49 -7.93 -7.29
C GLN A 186 4.93 -8.38 -7.01
N ILE A 187 5.15 -9.68 -6.71
CA ILE A 187 6.50 -10.23 -6.49
C ILE A 187 7.37 -10.03 -7.73
N LEU A 188 6.82 -10.29 -8.92
CA LEU A 188 7.53 -10.05 -10.17
C LEU A 188 7.86 -8.56 -10.35
N GLY A 189 6.88 -7.69 -10.13
CA GLY A 189 7.01 -6.24 -10.26
C GLY A 189 8.11 -5.69 -9.36
N ILE A 190 8.11 -6.04 -8.07
CA ILE A 190 9.10 -5.56 -7.10
C ILE A 190 10.50 -6.16 -7.33
N SER A 191 10.58 -7.34 -7.96
CA SER A 191 11.86 -7.96 -8.32
C SER A 191 12.50 -7.32 -9.56
N LEU A 192 11.70 -6.67 -10.41
CA LEU A 192 12.16 -6.07 -11.67
C LEU A 192 12.28 -4.55 -11.60
N PHE A 193 11.48 -3.91 -10.76
CA PHE A 193 11.36 -2.45 -10.69
C PHE A 193 11.41 -1.98 -9.25
N SER A 194 12.17 -0.91 -9.02
CA SER A 194 12.16 -0.19 -7.75
C SER A 194 10.78 0.44 -7.51
N THR A 195 10.38 0.58 -6.24
CA THR A 195 9.07 1.09 -5.81
C THR A 195 8.84 2.53 -6.27
N ASN A 196 9.92 3.30 -6.33
CA ASN A 196 9.93 4.67 -6.85
C ASN A 196 9.95 4.78 -8.39
N SER A 197 9.89 3.66 -9.11
CA SER A 197 9.85 3.66 -10.57
C SER A 197 8.41 3.73 -11.08
N ALA A 198 8.16 4.58 -12.09
CA ALA A 198 6.88 4.61 -12.79
C ALA A 198 6.53 3.24 -13.42
N ALA A 199 7.53 2.41 -13.74
CA ALA A 199 7.32 1.06 -14.25
C ALA A 199 6.67 0.12 -13.20
N TYR A 200 6.75 0.44 -11.91
CA TYR A 200 6.09 -0.30 -10.84
C TYR A 200 4.60 0.06 -10.68
N ALA A 201 4.15 1.21 -11.23
CA ALA A 201 2.78 1.69 -11.05
C ALA A 201 1.66 0.70 -11.43
N PRO A 202 1.76 -0.08 -12.54
CA PRO A 202 0.73 -1.07 -12.88
C PRO A 202 0.54 -2.14 -11.81
N PHE A 203 1.62 -2.53 -11.13
CA PHE A 203 1.62 -3.49 -10.03
C PHE A 203 0.93 -2.87 -8.81
N ALA A 204 1.32 -1.65 -8.41
CA ALA A 204 0.62 -0.93 -7.33
C ALA A 204 -0.90 -0.80 -7.57
N LEU A 205 -1.33 -0.52 -8.80
CA LEU A 205 -2.76 -0.48 -9.15
C LEU A 205 -3.47 -1.82 -8.95
N LEU A 206 -2.81 -2.95 -9.23
CA LEU A 206 -3.38 -4.27 -8.96
C LEU A 206 -3.64 -4.48 -7.46
N ALA A 207 -2.65 -4.17 -6.63
CA ALA A 207 -2.72 -4.43 -5.19
C ALA A 207 -3.61 -3.44 -4.41
N PHE A 208 -3.56 -2.15 -4.75
CA PHE A 208 -4.17 -1.09 -3.95
C PHE A 208 -5.45 -0.50 -4.54
N LEU A 209 -5.76 -0.79 -5.81
CA LEU A 209 -7.02 -0.36 -6.44
C LEU A 209 -7.89 -1.53 -6.86
N ILE A 210 -7.37 -2.39 -7.74
CA ILE A 210 -8.17 -3.43 -8.41
C ILE A 210 -8.54 -4.53 -7.43
N PHE A 211 -7.57 -5.05 -6.66
CA PHE A 211 -7.84 -6.02 -5.61
C PHE A 211 -8.88 -5.53 -4.60
N PRO A 212 -8.70 -4.40 -3.90
CA PRO A 212 -9.67 -4.00 -2.88
C PRO A 212 -11.05 -3.68 -3.45
N ALA A 213 -11.14 -3.11 -4.65
CA ALA A 213 -12.43 -2.88 -5.31
C ALA A 213 -13.15 -4.19 -5.64
N LEU A 214 -12.45 -5.17 -6.24
CA LEU A 214 -13.03 -6.47 -6.62
C LEU A 214 -13.46 -7.28 -5.39
N PHE A 215 -12.55 -7.48 -4.45
CA PHE A 215 -12.78 -8.34 -3.29
C PHE A 215 -13.68 -7.66 -2.25
N GLY A 216 -13.59 -6.34 -2.09
CA GLY A 216 -14.52 -5.55 -1.29
C GLY A 216 -15.95 -5.62 -1.82
N SER A 217 -16.13 -5.40 -3.14
CA SER A 217 -17.44 -5.55 -3.79
C SER A 217 -18.00 -6.96 -3.64
N LYS A 218 -17.15 -7.99 -3.74
CA LYS A 218 -17.56 -9.38 -3.56
C LYS A 218 -18.07 -9.64 -2.14
N LEU A 219 -17.33 -9.24 -1.10
CA LEU A 219 -17.75 -9.37 0.29
C LEU A 219 -19.03 -8.58 0.58
N TYR A 220 -19.14 -7.36 0.05
CA TYR A 220 -20.33 -6.53 0.23
C TYR A 220 -21.57 -7.19 -0.38
N ARG A 221 -21.47 -7.76 -1.60
CA ARG A 221 -22.56 -8.52 -2.21
C ARG A 221 -22.95 -9.75 -1.39
N MET A 222 -21.96 -10.49 -0.87
CA MET A 222 -22.20 -11.64 0.00
C MET A 222 -22.99 -11.26 1.26
N SER A 223 -22.72 -10.09 1.85
CA SER A 223 -23.43 -9.59 3.04
C SER A 223 -24.93 -9.37 2.82
N LYS A 224 -25.36 -9.21 1.57
CA LYS A 224 -26.78 -9.00 1.22
C LYS A 224 -27.57 -10.31 1.06
N VAL A 225 -26.86 -11.43 0.87
CA VAL A 225 -27.46 -12.75 0.59
C VAL A 225 -27.20 -13.77 1.70
N ALA A 226 -26.19 -13.55 2.55
CA ALA A 226 -26.06 -14.21 3.85
C ALA A 226 -27.21 -13.78 4.77
#